data_AF-A0A093IZC9-F1
#
_entry.id   AF-A0A093IZC9-F1
#
_cell.length_a   1.000
_cell.length_b   1.000
_cell.length_c   1.000
_cell.angle_alpha   90.00
_cell.angle_beta   90.00
_cell.angle_gamma   90.00
#
_symmetry.space_group_name_H-M   'P 1'
#
loop_
_entity.id
_entity.type
_entity.pdbx_description
1 polymer ?
#
loop_
_entity_poly.entity_id
_entity_poly.type
_entity_poly.pdbx_seq_one_letter_code
_entity_poly.pdbx_strand_id
1 'polypeptide(L)' 'YRKAALKWHPDKNPDNKEYAEQRFKEIAEAYEVLSDSKK' A
#
# COMPACT_ATOMS: atom_id res chain seq x y z
N TYR A 1 -5.69 4.63 0.64
CA TYR A 1 -4.94 3.83 1.64
C TYR A 1 -5.69 2.58 2.09
N ARG A 2 -6.68 2.62 3.01
CA ARG A 2 -7.29 1.39 3.60
C ARG A 2 -7.73 0.30 2.62
N LYS A 3 -8.49 0.64 1.56
CA LYS A 3 -8.90 -0.34 0.54
C LYS A 3 -7.73 -0.88 -0.29
N ALA A 4 -6.73 -0.04 -0.57
CA ALA A 4 -5.57 -0.41 -1.38
C ALA A 4 -4.55 -1.24 -0.56
N ALA A 5 -4.36 -0.90 0.72
CA ALA A 5 -3.58 -1.65 1.68
C ALA A 5 -4.11 -3.09 1.88
N LEU A 6 -5.43 -3.27 1.96
CA LEU A 6 -6.06 -4.60 2.02
C LEU A 6 -5.93 -5.37 0.71
N LYS A 7 -5.97 -4.69 -0.44
CA LYS A 7 -5.82 -5.31 -1.77
C LYS A 7 -4.41 -5.86 -1.99
N TRP A 8 -3.40 -5.14 -1.51
CA TRP A 8 -1.98 -5.50 -1.65
C TRP A 8 -1.37 -6.07 -0.36
N HIS A 9 -2.18 -6.57 0.55
CA HIS A 9 -1.65 -7.18 1.77
C HIS A 9 -0.96 -8.52 1.41
N PRO A 10 0.24 -8.82 1.94
CA PRO A 10 0.97 -10.05 1.63
C PRO A 10 0.21 -11.32 2.06
N ASP A 11 -0.65 -11.20 3.07
CA ASP A 11 -1.51 -12.28 3.55
C ASP A 11 -2.62 -12.66 2.55
N LYS A 12 -3.09 -11.67 1.76
CA LYS A 12 -4.07 -11.86 0.68
C LYS A 12 -3.42 -12.25 -0.66
N ASN A 13 -2.10 -12.05 -0.78
CA ASN A 13 -1.32 -12.28 -1.99
C ASN A 13 -0.12 -13.20 -1.70
N PRO A 14 -0.36 -14.46 -1.29
CA PRO A 14 0.72 -15.38 -0.91
C PRO A 14 1.67 -15.73 -2.07
N ASP A 15 1.16 -15.75 -3.30
CA ASP A 15 1.93 -16.04 -4.53
C ASP A 15 2.78 -14.86 -5.00
N ASN A 16 2.38 -13.64 -4.65
CA ASN A 16 2.97 -12.39 -5.16
C ASN A 16 3.38 -11.47 -4.01
N LYS A 17 3.93 -12.03 -2.93
CA LYS A 17 4.28 -11.28 -1.72
C LYS A 17 5.20 -10.10 -2.00
N GLU A 18 6.25 -10.29 -2.81
CA GLU A 18 7.17 -9.20 -3.17
C GLU A 18 6.46 -8.05 -3.90
N TYR A 19 5.64 -8.37 -4.90
CA TYR A 19 4.88 -7.38 -5.65
C TYR A 19 3.86 -6.65 -4.75
N ALA A 20 3.19 -7.40 -3.88
CA ALA A 20 2.23 -6.86 -2.92
C ALA A 20 2.90 -5.92 -1.91
N GLU A 21 4.07 -6.29 -1.39
CA GLU A 21 4.85 -5.48 -0.46
C GLU A 21 5.36 -4.19 -1.11
N GLN A 22 5.85 -4.27 -2.35
CA GLN A 22 6.29 -3.10 -3.12
C GLN A 22 5.14 -2.12 -3.35
N ARG A 23 3.98 -2.63 -3.81
CA ARG A 23 2.76 -1.83 -3.96
C ARG A 23 2.28 -1.24 -2.63
N PHE A 24 2.36 -2.00 -1.55
CA PHE A 24 1.96 -1.53 -0.22
C PHE A 24 2.81 -0.35 0.24
N LYS A 25 4.14 -0.40 0.04
CA LYS A 25 5.06 0.73 0.30
C LYS A 25 4.72 1.95 -0.54
N GLU A 26 4.57 1.80 -1.86
CA GLU A 26 4.20 2.91 -2.75
C GLU A 26 2.89 3.59 -2.30
N ILE A 27 1.88 2.79 -1.91
CA ILE A 27 0.58 3.30 -1.44
C ILE A 27 0.70 4.04 -0.10
N ALA A 28 1.60 3.59 0.79
CA ALA A 28 1.85 4.24 2.07
C ALA A 28 2.52 5.59 1.86
N GLU A 29 3.59 5.63 1.06
CA GLU A 29 4.31 6.86 0.73
C GLU A 29 3.40 7.87 0.00
N ALA A 30 2.66 7.43 -1.01
CA ALA A 30 1.72 8.28 -1.72
C ALA A 30 0.61 8.82 -0.80
N TYR A 31 0.13 8.01 0.15
CA TYR A 31 -0.87 8.47 1.12
C TYR A 31 -0.29 9.47 2.12
N GLU A 32 0.93 9.25 2.60
CA GLU A 32 1.62 10.16 3.50
C GLU A 32 1.82 11.52 2.83
N VAL A 33 2.38 11.55 1.62
CA VAL A 33 2.60 12.80 0.86
C VAL A 33 1.29 13.54 0.57
N LEU A 34 0.25 12.82 0.13
CA LEU A 34 -1.06 13.42 -0.17
C LEU A 34 -1.80 13.86 1.10
N SER A 35 -1.60 13.18 2.23
CA SER A 35 -2.21 13.54 3.50
C SER A 35 -1.48 14.69 4.20
N ASP A 36 -0.17 14.80 4.00
CA ASP A 36 0.67 15.88 4.51
C ASP A 36 0.40 17.18 3.74
N SER A 37 0.29 17.11 2.41
CA SER A 37 -0.10 18.26 1.57
C SER A 37 -1.52 18.77 1.83
N LYS A 38 -2.33 18.05 2.61
CA LYS A 38 -3.73 18.39 2.90
C LYS A 38 -3.97 18.77 4.36
N LYS A 39 -2.90 18.95 5.14
CA LYS A 39 -2.94 19.46 6.51
C LYS A 39 -2.63 20.95 6.58
#